data_AF-A0A9E5W4I3-F1
#
_entry.id   AF-A0A9E5W4I3-F1
#
_cell.length_a   1.000
_cell.length_b   1.000
_cell.length_c   1.000
_cell.angle_alpha   90.00
_cell.angle_beta   90.00
_cell.angle_gamma   90.00
#
_symmetry.space_group_name_H-M   'P 1'
#
loop_
_entity.id
_entity.type
_entity.pdbx_description
1 polymer ?
#
loop_
_entity_poly.entity_id
_entity_poly.type
_entity_poly.pdbx_seq_one_letter_code
_entity_poly.pdbx_strand_id
1 'polypeptide(L)'
;MNDYREYCIAIAAIFLALALGILIGISFGEDFLVSNQQEIIELMEQELRRSREAIREKELELERWERVKPVIRRSYQDRLSGLELALIAPRAEDAAALQAILSDTGAEIAFRQPAQLTVEHSEEAEQSMDSACYILLMQKNSAGSGWDPEMMALWRALAQEGKRVIAVFPWGELKLPPLAEGIAWNLVDNINTYWGELALLEMIASGAGGHYGFDGAASGLMPPLE
;
A
#
# COMPACT_ATOMS: atom_id res chain seq x y z
N MET A 1 18.36 -14.71 89.65
CA MET A 1 18.98 -15.75 88.79
C MET A 1 17.89 -16.54 88.06
N ASN A 2 16.94 -15.86 87.40
CA ASN A 2 15.86 -16.50 86.64
C ASN A 2 15.64 -15.77 85.29
N ASP A 3 15.96 -14.48 85.21
CA ASP A 3 15.83 -13.65 84.00
C ASP A 3 16.67 -14.17 82.83
N TYR A 4 17.92 -14.61 83.07
CA TYR A 4 18.77 -15.16 82.00
C TYR A 4 18.17 -16.38 81.31
N ARG A 5 17.42 -17.22 82.03
CA ARG A 5 16.76 -18.39 81.44
C ARG A 5 15.64 -17.96 80.49
N GLU A 6 14.90 -16.92 80.87
CA GLU A 6 13.80 -16.37 80.06
C GLU A 6 14.32 -15.69 78.79
N TYR A 7 15.40 -14.91 78.88
CA TYR A 7 16.07 -14.34 77.70
C TYR A 7 16.64 -15.42 76.77
N CYS A 8 17.24 -16.48 77.32
CA CYS A 8 17.75 -17.59 76.51
C CYS A 8 16.63 -18.33 75.76
N ILE A 9 15.47 -18.53 76.40
CA ILE A 9 14.31 -19.17 75.75
C ILE A 9 13.75 -18.28 74.64
N ALA A 10 13.63 -16.96 74.86
CA ALA A 10 13.15 -16.03 73.84
C ALA A 10 14.10 -15.97 72.63
N ILE A 11 15.40 -15.90 72.86
CA ILE A 11 16.40 -15.93 71.79
C ILE A 11 16.32 -17.24 71.02
N ALA A 12 16.24 -18.39 71.72
CA ALA A 12 16.09 -19.69 71.07
C ALA A 12 14.82 -19.79 70.23
N ALA A 13 13.69 -19.25 70.71
CA ALA A 13 12.43 -19.21 69.97
C ALA A 13 12.52 -18.33 68.72
N ILE A 14 13.18 -17.17 68.80
CA ILE A 14 13.40 -16.28 67.64
C ILE A 14 14.26 -16.98 66.59
N PHE A 15 15.35 -17.62 66.99
CA PHE A 15 16.21 -18.37 66.06
C PHE A 15 15.48 -19.55 65.43
N LEU A 16 14.65 -20.27 66.21
CA LEU A 16 13.84 -21.38 65.69
C LEU A 16 12.80 -20.88 64.67
N ALA A 17 12.10 -19.78 64.98
CA ALA A 17 11.13 -19.17 64.07
C ALA A 17 11.79 -18.68 62.78
N LEU A 18 12.99 -18.08 62.87
CA LEU A 18 13.78 -17.64 61.72
C LEU A 18 14.21 -18.84 60.86
N ALA A 19 14.75 -19.90 61.49
CA ALA A 19 15.18 -21.10 60.80
C ALA A 19 14.02 -21.80 60.10
N LEU A 20 12.85 -21.89 60.75
CA LEU A 20 11.66 -22.49 60.19
C LEU A 20 11.10 -21.64 59.03
N GLY A 21 11.10 -20.32 59.17
CA GLY A 21 10.68 -19.39 58.11
C GLY A 21 11.55 -19.49 56.86
N ILE A 22 12.88 -19.57 57.04
CA ILE A 22 13.83 -19.77 55.95
C ILE A 22 13.64 -21.14 55.31
N LEU A 23 13.49 -22.21 56.11
CA LEU A 23 13.31 -23.57 55.60
C LEU A 23 12.03 -23.71 54.76
N ILE A 24 10.92 -23.15 55.23
CA ILE A 24 9.65 -23.15 54.50
C ILE A 24 9.75 -22.28 53.25
N GLY A 25 10.38 -21.10 53.34
CA GLY A 25 10.55 -20.20 52.20
C GLY A 25 11.38 -20.81 51.07
N ILE A 26 12.47 -21.52 51.39
CA ILE A 26 13.33 -22.19 50.41
C ILE A 26 12.62 -23.42 49.82
N SER A 27 12.02 -24.27 50.67
CA SER A 27 11.43 -25.54 50.24
C SER A 27 10.20 -25.39 49.34
N PHE A 28 9.41 -24.31 49.48
CA PHE A 28 8.23 -24.08 48.65
C PHE A 28 8.49 -23.12 47.48
N GLY A 29 9.53 -22.28 47.57
CA GLY A 29 9.83 -21.25 46.57
C GLY A 29 10.49 -21.81 45.32
N GLU A 30 11.50 -22.66 45.45
CA GLU A 30 12.31 -23.09 44.30
C GLU A 30 11.52 -24.01 43.35
N ASP A 31 10.91 -25.08 43.86
CA ASP A 31 10.27 -26.08 43.00
C ASP A 31 9.03 -25.55 42.27
N PHE A 32 8.17 -24.79 42.98
CA PHE A 32 6.94 -24.26 42.39
C PHE A 32 7.22 -23.09 41.41
N LEU A 33 8.16 -22.20 41.73
CA LEU A 33 8.49 -21.09 40.83
C LEU A 33 9.24 -21.57 39.59
N VAL A 34 10.18 -22.51 39.74
CA VAL A 34 10.94 -23.05 38.61
C VAL A 34 10.04 -23.85 37.66
N SER A 35 9.13 -24.67 38.17
CA SER A 35 8.20 -25.43 37.32
C SER A 35 7.27 -24.53 36.50
N ASN A 36 6.71 -23.48 37.11
CA ASN A 36 5.86 -22.52 36.38
C ASN A 36 6.66 -21.73 35.33
N GLN A 37 7.91 -21.37 35.66
CA GLN A 37 8.79 -20.70 34.69
C GLN A 37 9.13 -21.60 33.50
N GLN A 38 9.38 -22.89 33.74
CA GLN A 38 9.63 -23.86 32.67
C GLN A 38 8.43 -24.00 31.73
N GLU A 39 7.21 -24.11 32.27
CA GLU A 39 5.99 -24.21 31.46
C GLU A 39 5.78 -22.97 30.59
N ILE A 40 6.03 -21.76 31.13
CA ILE A 40 5.97 -20.51 30.36
C ILE A 40 7.03 -20.50 29.25
N ILE A 41 8.26 -20.92 29.55
CA ILE A 41 9.34 -20.98 28.56
C ILE A 41 8.97 -21.94 27.42
N GLU A 42 8.44 -23.13 27.74
CA GLU A 42 8.00 -24.10 26.74
C GLU A 42 6.88 -23.55 25.86
N LEU A 43 5.88 -22.87 26.46
CA LEU A 43 4.82 -22.21 25.70
C LEU A 43 5.38 -21.14 24.78
N MET A 44 6.27 -20.28 25.27
CA MET A 44 6.90 -19.22 24.47
C MET A 44 7.75 -19.79 23.33
N GLU A 45 8.50 -20.86 23.57
CA GLU A 45 9.26 -21.54 22.51
C GLU A 45 8.33 -22.09 21.44
N GLN A 46 7.19 -22.66 21.84
CA GLN A 46 6.20 -23.19 20.92
C GLN A 46 5.52 -22.08 20.10
N GLU A 47 5.14 -20.97 20.73
CA GLU A 47 4.58 -19.80 20.04
C GLU A 47 5.59 -19.18 19.07
N LEU A 48 6.86 -19.07 19.48
CA LEU A 48 7.93 -18.55 18.62
C LEU A 48 8.16 -19.45 17.41
N ARG A 49 8.14 -20.78 17.58
CA ARG A 49 8.24 -21.73 16.48
C ARG A 49 7.08 -21.58 15.51
N ARG A 50 5.84 -21.56 16.02
CA ARG A 50 4.64 -21.36 15.20
C ARG A 50 4.67 -20.05 14.42
N SER A 51 5.07 -18.96 15.07
CA SER A 51 5.19 -17.65 14.44
C SER A 51 6.23 -17.66 13.31
N ARG A 52 7.40 -18.27 13.55
CA ARG A 52 8.45 -18.42 12.52
C ARG A 52 8.00 -19.27 11.34
N GLU A 53 7.28 -20.36 11.60
CA GLU A 53 6.72 -21.22 10.54
C GLU A 53 5.68 -20.48 9.70
N ALA A 54 4.77 -19.75 10.34
CA ALA A 54 3.77 -18.92 9.65
C ALA A 54 4.41 -17.82 8.80
N ILE A 55 5.45 -17.14 9.32
CA ILE A 55 6.20 -16.14 8.55
C ILE A 55 6.83 -16.79 7.32
N ARG A 56 7.50 -17.94 7.49
CA ARG A 56 8.15 -18.65 6.39
C ARG A 56 7.16 -19.10 5.32
N GLU A 57 5.97 -19.56 5.73
CA GLU A 57 4.90 -19.91 4.80
C GLU A 57 4.44 -18.68 4.00
N LYS A 58 4.21 -17.54 4.67
CA LYS A 58 3.83 -16.30 4.01
C LYS A 58 4.91 -15.74 3.08
N GLU A 59 6.18 -15.88 3.44
CA GLU A 59 7.31 -15.53 2.58
C GLU A 59 7.31 -16.37 1.29
N LEU A 60 7.08 -17.68 1.39
CA LEU A 60 6.97 -18.56 0.22
C LEU A 60 5.75 -18.23 -0.67
N GLU A 61 4.61 -17.87 -0.06
CA GLU A 61 3.43 -17.40 -0.80
C GLU A 61 3.72 -16.09 -1.54
N LEU A 62 4.39 -15.14 -0.89
CA LEU A 62 4.80 -13.87 -1.50
C LEU A 62 5.78 -14.09 -2.65
N GLU A 63 6.82 -14.91 -2.47
CA GLU A 63 7.75 -15.26 -3.53
C GLU A 63 7.04 -15.89 -4.73
N ARG A 64 6.08 -16.78 -4.47
CA ARG A 64 5.26 -17.38 -5.53
C ARG A 64 4.47 -16.31 -6.27
N TRP A 65 3.87 -15.37 -5.55
CA TRP A 65 3.11 -14.27 -6.13
C TRP A 65 4.00 -13.34 -6.97
N GLU A 66 5.18 -12.95 -6.48
CA GLU A 66 6.13 -12.12 -7.22
C GLU A 66 6.58 -12.77 -8.54
N ARG A 67 6.67 -14.11 -8.60
CA ARG A 67 6.95 -14.81 -9.87
C ARG A 67 5.79 -14.76 -10.87
N VAL A 68 4.54 -14.68 -10.39
CA VAL A 68 3.34 -14.66 -11.24
C VAL A 68 3.05 -13.25 -11.75
N LYS A 69 3.36 -12.20 -10.97
CA LYS A 69 3.06 -10.81 -11.33
C LYS A 69 3.51 -10.40 -12.75
N PRO A 70 4.75 -10.70 -13.20
CA PRO A 70 5.19 -10.36 -14.55
C PRO A 70 4.44 -11.11 -15.65
N VAL A 71 3.99 -12.34 -15.37
CA VAL A 71 3.20 -13.15 -16.32
C VAL A 71 1.84 -12.51 -16.57
N ILE A 72 1.18 -12.04 -15.51
CA ILE A 72 -0.09 -11.32 -15.62
C ILE A 72 0.11 -9.99 -16.35
N ARG A 73 1.18 -9.24 -16.06
CA ARG A 73 1.46 -7.99 -16.81
C ARG A 73 1.64 -8.27 -18.31
N ARG A 74 2.35 -9.35 -18.64
CA ARG A 74 2.61 -9.74 -20.02
C ARG A 74 1.33 -10.09 -20.79
N SER A 75 0.28 -10.59 -20.14
CA SER A 75 -0.97 -10.89 -20.84
C SER A 75 -1.68 -9.65 -21.39
N TYR A 76 -1.30 -8.45 -20.97
CA TYR A 76 -1.80 -7.20 -21.54
C TYR A 76 -1.03 -6.74 -22.78
N GLN A 77 0.12 -7.35 -23.11
CA GLN A 77 0.93 -6.94 -24.26
C GLN A 77 0.13 -6.97 -25.57
N ASP A 78 -0.53 -8.09 -25.85
CA ASP A 78 -1.29 -8.26 -27.09
C ASP A 78 -2.52 -7.32 -27.16
N ARG A 79 -3.07 -6.92 -26.01
CA ARG A 79 -4.27 -6.06 -25.90
C ARG A 79 -3.92 -4.57 -25.99
N LEU A 80 -2.69 -4.19 -25.65
CA LEU A 80 -2.24 -2.80 -25.60
C LEU A 80 -1.27 -2.43 -26.72
N SER A 81 -0.79 -3.41 -27.49
CA SER A 81 0.11 -3.18 -28.61
C SER A 81 -0.53 -2.28 -29.68
N GLY A 82 0.20 -1.22 -30.06
CA GLY A 82 -0.24 -0.28 -31.09
C GLY A 82 -1.26 0.76 -30.62
N LEU A 83 -1.56 0.83 -29.32
CA LEU A 83 -2.35 1.93 -28.75
C LEU A 83 -1.46 3.15 -28.50
N GLU A 84 -1.90 4.31 -29.00
CA GLU A 84 -1.27 5.60 -28.70
C GLU A 84 -1.82 6.17 -27.38
N LEU A 85 -0.94 6.25 -26.38
CA LEU A 85 -1.25 6.74 -25.05
C LEU A 85 -0.49 8.05 -24.78
N ALA A 86 -1.21 9.08 -24.35
CA ALA A 86 -0.60 10.31 -23.86
C ALA A 86 -0.48 10.26 -22.32
N LEU A 87 0.74 10.27 -21.80
CA LEU A 87 1.00 10.35 -20.36
C LEU A 87 1.32 11.78 -19.97
N ILE A 88 0.49 12.36 -19.11
CA ILE A 88 0.60 13.73 -18.65
C ILE A 88 0.96 13.71 -17.17
N ALA A 89 2.12 14.29 -16.83
CA ALA A 89 2.53 14.47 -15.45
C ALA A 89 3.30 15.79 -15.28
N PRO A 90 3.29 16.39 -14.08
CA PRO A 90 3.97 17.65 -13.83
C PRO A 90 5.49 17.55 -14.05
N ARG A 91 6.10 16.41 -13.75
CA ARG A 91 7.53 16.15 -13.98
C ARG A 91 7.74 14.81 -14.67
N ALA A 92 8.79 14.73 -15.49
CA ALA A 92 9.17 13.49 -16.16
C ALA A 92 9.56 12.38 -15.16
N GLU A 93 10.15 12.76 -14.02
CA GLU A 93 10.52 11.82 -12.95
C GLU A 93 9.29 11.10 -12.36
N ASP A 94 8.18 11.83 -12.19
CA ASP A 94 6.93 11.26 -11.66
C ASP A 94 6.29 10.28 -12.65
N ALA A 95 6.43 10.56 -13.95
CA ALA A 95 5.94 9.71 -15.03
C ALA A 95 6.83 8.49 -15.31
N ALA A 96 8.11 8.51 -14.92
CA ALA A 96 9.11 7.52 -15.35
C ALA A 96 8.72 6.08 -15.00
N ALA A 97 8.23 5.85 -13.77
CA ALA A 97 7.80 4.53 -13.34
C ALA A 97 6.62 4.01 -14.17
N LEU A 98 5.62 4.86 -14.41
CA LEU A 98 4.44 4.50 -15.18
C LEU A 98 4.75 4.32 -16.66
N GLN A 99 5.63 5.15 -17.21
CA GLN A 99 6.11 5.04 -18.57
C GLN A 99 6.84 3.72 -18.79
N ALA A 100 7.67 3.27 -17.86
CA ALA A 100 8.35 1.97 -17.95
C ALA A 100 7.33 0.81 -18.00
N ILE A 101 6.33 0.84 -17.11
CA ILE A 101 5.28 -0.19 -17.03
C ILE A 101 4.47 -0.26 -18.33
N LEU A 102 4.04 0.89 -18.85
CA LEU A 102 3.25 0.93 -20.07
C LEU A 102 4.11 0.56 -21.30
N SER A 103 5.39 0.95 -21.34
CA SER A 103 6.30 0.62 -22.45
C SER A 103 6.51 -0.90 -22.54
N ASP A 104 6.59 -1.57 -21.39
CA ASP A 104 6.68 -3.03 -21.33
C ASP A 104 5.44 -3.75 -21.88
N THR A 105 4.31 -3.04 -22.03
CA THR A 105 3.08 -3.57 -22.63
C THR A 105 3.01 -3.40 -24.15
N GLY A 106 3.99 -2.74 -24.77
CA GLY A 106 4.01 -2.52 -26.22
C GLY A 106 3.10 -1.39 -26.72
N ALA A 107 2.54 -0.59 -25.80
CA ALA A 107 1.84 0.65 -26.12
C ALA A 107 2.82 1.77 -26.51
N GLU A 108 2.43 2.64 -27.42
CA GLU A 108 3.21 3.81 -27.81
C GLU A 108 2.88 4.97 -26.87
N ILE A 109 3.86 5.43 -26.09
CA ILE A 109 3.62 6.42 -25.03
C ILE A 109 4.30 7.73 -25.34
N ALA A 110 3.49 8.78 -25.44
CA ALA A 110 3.92 10.16 -25.56
C ALA A 110 3.85 10.85 -24.18
N PHE A 111 5.01 11.11 -23.56
CA PHE A 111 5.05 11.98 -22.38
C PHE A 111 4.82 13.43 -22.78
N ARG A 112 3.97 14.15 -22.03
CA ARG A 112 3.69 15.57 -22.20
C ARG A 112 3.60 16.26 -20.85
N GLN A 113 4.11 17.49 -20.78
CA GLN A 113 3.89 18.34 -19.62
C GLN A 113 2.56 19.08 -19.75
N PRO A 114 1.88 19.41 -18.63
CA PRO A 114 0.60 20.12 -18.67
C PRO A 114 0.67 21.42 -19.47
N ALA A 115 1.73 22.21 -19.26
CA ALA A 115 1.97 23.48 -19.95
C ALA A 115 2.12 23.35 -21.49
N GLN A 116 2.42 22.17 -22.02
CA GLN A 116 2.53 21.94 -23.47
C GLN A 116 1.17 21.71 -24.14
N LEU A 117 0.12 21.46 -23.35
CA LEU A 117 -1.23 21.16 -23.83
C LEU A 117 -2.21 22.34 -23.62
N THR A 118 -1.88 23.27 -22.74
CA THR A 118 -2.71 24.46 -22.43
C THR A 118 -2.52 25.63 -23.40
N VAL A 119 -1.61 25.55 -24.38
CA VAL A 119 -1.34 26.65 -25.31
C VAL A 119 -2.40 26.67 -26.41
N GLU A 120 -3.45 27.45 -26.17
CA GLU A 120 -4.35 27.92 -27.21
C GLU A 120 -3.53 28.59 -28.33
N HIS A 121 -3.71 28.11 -29.57
CA HIS A 121 -3.20 28.68 -30.83
C HIS A 121 -1.75 28.35 -31.28
N SER A 122 -1.41 27.07 -31.43
CA SER A 122 -0.49 26.68 -32.51
C SER A 122 -1.05 25.50 -33.29
N GLU A 123 -0.96 25.55 -34.62
CA GLU A 123 -1.39 24.49 -35.55
C GLU A 123 -0.70 23.13 -35.27
N GLU A 124 0.35 23.11 -34.45
CA GLU A 124 1.05 21.91 -33.95
C GLU A 124 0.33 21.23 -32.77
N ALA A 125 -0.52 21.93 -32.01
CA ALA A 125 -1.28 21.37 -30.89
C ALA A 125 -2.45 20.49 -31.37
N GLU A 126 -3.10 20.86 -32.48
CA GLU A 126 -4.22 20.09 -33.06
C GLU A 126 -3.76 18.73 -33.64
N GLN A 127 -2.54 18.65 -34.18
CA GLN A 127 -1.94 17.38 -34.65
C GLN A 127 -1.37 16.52 -33.52
N SER A 128 -1.18 17.08 -32.32
CA SER A 128 -0.59 16.42 -31.14
C SER A 128 -1.66 15.82 -30.20
N MET A 129 -2.96 15.99 -30.51
CA MET A 129 -4.09 15.55 -29.70
C MET A 129 -4.88 14.34 -30.27
N ASP A 130 -4.27 13.52 -31.13
CA ASP A 130 -4.90 12.31 -31.68
C ASP A 130 -4.57 11.03 -30.90
N SER A 131 -4.27 11.15 -29.60
CA SER A 131 -4.06 9.96 -28.77
C SER A 131 -5.40 9.29 -28.44
N ALA A 132 -5.42 7.95 -28.51
CA ALA A 132 -6.61 7.16 -28.21
C ALA A 132 -7.03 7.26 -26.73
N CYS A 133 -6.06 7.51 -25.82
CA CYS A 133 -6.32 7.66 -24.39
C CYS A 133 -5.30 8.60 -23.71
N TYR A 134 -5.80 9.44 -22.81
CA TYR A 134 -4.99 10.35 -22.00
C TYR A 134 -4.93 9.86 -20.55
N ILE A 135 -3.72 9.74 -20.01
CA ILE A 135 -3.47 9.35 -18.63
C ILE A 135 -2.93 10.56 -17.88
N LEU A 136 -3.66 11.05 -16.87
CA LEU A 136 -3.25 12.20 -16.06
C LEU A 136 -2.78 11.72 -14.70
N LEU A 137 -1.49 11.91 -14.40
CA LEU A 137 -0.94 11.67 -13.08
C LEU A 137 -1.29 12.83 -12.13
N MET A 138 -2.30 12.61 -11.31
CA MET A 138 -2.82 13.61 -10.39
C MET A 138 -2.02 13.60 -9.09
N GLN A 139 -1.45 14.74 -8.75
CA GLN A 139 -0.71 14.96 -7.51
C GLN A 139 -1.18 16.26 -6.85
N LYS A 140 -1.07 16.36 -5.52
CA LYS A 140 -1.23 17.65 -4.85
C LYS A 140 -0.14 18.62 -5.28
N ASN A 141 -0.48 19.90 -5.29
CA ASN A 141 0.52 20.95 -5.47
C ASN A 141 1.58 20.86 -4.34
N SER A 142 2.84 21.12 -4.67
CA SER A 142 3.95 21.35 -3.73
C SER A 142 3.63 22.22 -2.52
N ALA A 143 2.66 23.14 -2.61
CA ALA A 143 2.18 23.98 -1.52
C ALA A 143 1.19 23.28 -0.55
N GLY A 144 0.79 22.03 -0.81
CA GLY A 144 0.01 21.16 0.07
C GLY A 144 -1.47 21.54 0.26
N SER A 145 -1.94 22.64 -0.30
CA SER A 145 -3.28 23.20 -0.03
C SER A 145 -4.39 22.70 -0.96
N GLY A 146 -4.07 21.93 -2.01
CA GLY A 146 -5.06 21.42 -2.95
C GLY A 146 -4.49 20.72 -4.18
N TRP A 147 -5.38 20.29 -5.06
CA TRP A 147 -5.06 19.72 -6.36
C TRP A 147 -4.44 20.77 -7.29
N ASP A 148 -3.55 20.34 -8.17
CA ASP A 148 -2.92 21.21 -9.16
C ASP A 148 -4.00 21.83 -10.09
N PRO A 149 -4.19 23.17 -10.09
CA PRO A 149 -5.20 23.83 -10.92
C PRO A 149 -4.99 23.62 -12.41
N GLU A 150 -3.74 23.49 -12.87
CA GLU A 150 -3.43 23.27 -14.30
C GLU A 150 -3.91 21.88 -14.74
N MET A 151 -3.63 20.86 -13.92
CA MET A 151 -4.11 19.49 -14.15
C MET A 151 -5.63 19.40 -14.12
N MET A 152 -6.27 20.09 -13.19
CA MET A 152 -7.73 20.14 -13.10
C MET A 152 -8.37 20.85 -14.30
N ALA A 153 -7.75 21.91 -14.81
CA ALA A 153 -8.21 22.60 -16.01
C ALA A 153 -8.05 21.71 -17.25
N LEU A 154 -6.89 21.05 -17.39
CA LEU A 154 -6.61 20.15 -18.50
C LEU A 154 -7.54 18.94 -18.53
N TRP A 155 -7.81 18.32 -17.38
CA TRP A 155 -8.77 17.23 -17.31
C TRP A 155 -10.16 17.67 -17.78
N ARG A 156 -10.63 18.85 -17.36
CA ARG A 156 -11.93 19.39 -17.81
C ARG A 156 -11.94 19.67 -19.31
N ALA A 157 -10.88 20.25 -19.86
CA ALA A 157 -10.77 20.52 -21.29
C ALA A 157 -10.87 19.22 -22.12
N LEU A 158 -10.04 18.22 -21.78
CA LEU A 158 -10.03 16.92 -22.45
C LEU A 158 -11.39 16.18 -22.32
N ALA A 159 -12.03 16.27 -21.15
CA ALA A 159 -13.34 15.68 -20.93
C ALA A 159 -14.45 16.38 -21.75
N GLN A 160 -14.39 17.70 -21.92
CA GLN A 160 -15.34 18.47 -22.74
C GLN A 160 -15.20 18.18 -24.24
N GLU A 161 -14.00 17.88 -24.70
CA GLU A 161 -13.72 17.43 -26.06
C GLU A 161 -14.17 15.97 -26.32
N GLY A 162 -14.66 15.27 -25.30
CA GLY A 162 -15.08 13.87 -25.40
C GLY A 162 -13.91 12.90 -25.54
N LYS A 163 -12.67 13.35 -25.28
CA LYS A 163 -11.49 12.47 -25.26
C LYS A 163 -11.58 11.52 -24.07
N ARG A 164 -11.04 10.31 -24.26
CA ARG A 164 -10.96 9.34 -23.17
C ARG A 164 -9.83 9.72 -22.23
N VAL A 165 -10.19 10.07 -21.02
CA VAL A 165 -9.26 10.48 -19.96
C VAL A 165 -9.33 9.48 -18.82
N ILE A 166 -8.18 9.05 -18.30
CA ILE A 166 -8.04 8.26 -17.06
C ILE A 166 -7.15 9.06 -16.11
N ALA A 167 -7.68 9.45 -14.96
CA ALA A 167 -6.88 10.12 -13.94
C ALA A 167 -6.35 9.07 -12.95
N VAL A 168 -5.05 9.11 -12.69
CA VAL A 168 -4.35 8.15 -11.82
C VAL A 168 -3.79 8.88 -10.60
N PHE A 169 -3.96 8.30 -9.41
CA PHE A 169 -3.57 8.91 -8.14
C PHE A 169 -2.57 8.00 -7.41
N PRO A 170 -1.44 8.53 -6.91
CA PRO A 170 -0.54 7.76 -6.05
C PRO A 170 -1.17 7.43 -4.68
N TRP A 171 -0.65 6.39 -4.03
CA TRP A 171 -1.03 6.04 -2.67
C TRP A 171 -0.80 7.21 -1.70
N GLY A 172 -1.80 7.47 -0.85
CA GLY A 172 -1.73 8.54 0.17
C GLY A 172 -2.52 9.80 -0.20
N GLU A 173 -3.05 9.88 -1.42
CA GLU A 173 -3.90 10.99 -1.86
C GLU A 173 -5.39 10.73 -1.56
N LEU A 174 -5.75 10.75 -0.27
CA LEU A 174 -7.05 10.25 0.25
C LEU A 174 -8.32 11.06 -0.08
N LYS A 175 -8.25 12.17 -0.82
CA LYS A 175 -9.44 12.99 -1.11
C LYS A 175 -9.53 13.32 -2.57
N LEU A 176 -10.27 12.50 -3.32
CA LEU A 176 -10.59 12.73 -4.71
C LEU A 176 -10.95 14.20 -4.97
N PRO A 177 -10.49 14.77 -6.09
CA PRO A 177 -10.92 16.10 -6.47
C PRO A 177 -12.44 16.13 -6.64
N PRO A 178 -13.10 17.26 -6.32
CA PRO A 178 -14.50 17.42 -6.67
C PRO A 178 -14.63 17.40 -8.20
N LEU A 179 -15.04 16.27 -8.76
CA LEU A 179 -15.41 16.19 -10.16
C LEU A 179 -16.66 17.01 -10.41
N ALA A 180 -16.69 17.73 -11.53
CA ALA A 180 -17.90 18.40 -11.98
C ALA A 180 -18.92 17.36 -12.45
N GLU A 181 -20.21 17.66 -12.27
CA GLU A 181 -21.30 16.86 -12.82
C GLU A 181 -21.15 16.73 -14.34
N GLY A 182 -21.30 15.50 -14.87
CA GLY A 182 -21.22 15.20 -16.31
C GLY A 182 -19.85 14.73 -16.81
N ILE A 183 -18.80 14.71 -15.98
CA ILE A 183 -17.51 14.10 -16.34
C ILE A 183 -17.53 12.60 -16.01
N ALA A 184 -17.10 11.76 -16.95
CA ALA A 184 -16.98 10.31 -16.73
C ALA A 184 -15.93 10.02 -15.66
N TRP A 185 -16.31 9.21 -14.66
CA TRP A 185 -15.42 8.79 -13.58
C TRP A 185 -14.51 7.70 -14.13
N ASN A 186 -13.33 8.07 -14.64
CA ASN A 186 -12.30 7.14 -15.05
C ASN A 186 -11.08 7.37 -14.17
N LEU A 187 -11.01 6.63 -13.08
CA LEU A 187 -10.10 6.91 -11.97
C LEU A 187 -9.43 5.65 -11.51
N VAL A 188 -8.13 5.73 -11.30
CA VAL A 188 -7.35 4.67 -10.66
C VAL A 188 -6.60 5.24 -9.48
N ASP A 189 -6.95 4.77 -8.29
CA ASP A 189 -6.20 5.10 -7.09
C ASP A 189 -5.01 4.17 -6.90
N ASN A 190 -4.07 4.62 -6.07
CA ASN A 190 -2.92 3.85 -5.63
C ASN A 190 -2.07 3.33 -6.81
N ILE A 191 -1.86 4.14 -7.86
CA ILE A 191 -1.19 3.74 -9.11
C ILE A 191 0.25 3.26 -8.93
N ASN A 192 0.89 3.61 -7.81
CA ASN A 192 2.21 3.10 -7.41
C ASN A 192 2.15 1.73 -6.72
N THR A 193 1.02 1.03 -6.79
CA THR A 193 0.86 -0.34 -6.31
C THR A 193 0.55 -1.29 -7.46
N TYR A 194 0.90 -2.56 -7.29
CA TYR A 194 0.64 -3.60 -8.29
C TYR A 194 -0.82 -3.65 -8.76
N TRP A 195 -1.77 -3.50 -7.83
CA TRP A 195 -3.21 -3.55 -8.16
C TRP A 195 -3.69 -2.30 -8.88
N GLY A 196 -3.21 -1.11 -8.50
CA GLY A 196 -3.49 0.12 -9.24
C GLY A 196 -2.96 0.05 -10.67
N GLU A 197 -1.74 -0.47 -10.85
CA GLU A 197 -1.18 -0.67 -12.20
C GLU A 197 -2.01 -1.64 -13.04
N LEU A 198 -2.41 -2.79 -12.48
CA LEU A 198 -3.29 -3.72 -13.19
C LEU A 198 -4.65 -3.10 -13.53
N ALA A 199 -5.23 -2.33 -12.62
CA ALA A 199 -6.50 -1.67 -12.85
C ALA A 199 -6.39 -0.68 -14.02
N LEU A 200 -5.31 0.09 -14.09
CA LEU A 200 -5.03 0.96 -15.24
C LEU A 200 -4.89 0.17 -16.54
N LEU A 201 -4.10 -0.91 -16.55
CA LEU A 201 -3.90 -1.73 -17.75
C LEU A 201 -5.22 -2.33 -18.25
N GLU A 202 -6.04 -2.87 -17.34
CA GLU A 202 -7.35 -3.42 -17.69
C GLU A 202 -8.33 -2.33 -18.14
N MET A 203 -8.34 -1.15 -17.51
CA MET A 203 -9.16 -0.03 -17.98
C MET A 203 -8.79 0.32 -19.41
N ILE A 204 -7.50 0.54 -19.70
CA ILE A 204 -7.05 0.90 -21.05
C ILE A 204 -7.49 -0.19 -22.04
N ALA A 205 -7.23 -1.46 -21.72
CA ALA A 205 -7.46 -2.60 -22.61
C ALA A 205 -8.94 -2.94 -22.86
N SER A 206 -9.82 -2.82 -21.86
CA SER A 206 -11.26 -3.15 -21.99
C SER A 206 -12.10 -1.98 -22.48
N GLY A 207 -11.59 -0.75 -22.40
CA GLY A 207 -12.46 0.41 -22.60
C GLY A 207 -13.29 0.76 -21.36
N ALA A 208 -13.16 0.01 -20.25
CA ALA A 208 -13.97 0.21 -19.06
C ALA A 208 -13.78 1.61 -18.47
N GLY A 209 -14.90 2.18 -18.02
CA GLY A 209 -14.93 3.34 -17.14
C GLY A 209 -15.18 2.93 -15.69
N GLY A 210 -15.03 3.87 -14.77
CA GLY A 210 -15.26 3.67 -13.35
C GLY A 210 -14.10 4.16 -12.48
N HIS A 211 -14.31 4.05 -11.17
CA HIS A 211 -13.33 4.37 -10.16
C HIS A 211 -12.81 3.09 -9.52
N TYR A 212 -11.52 2.80 -9.63
CA TYR A 212 -10.92 1.56 -9.14
C TYR A 212 -9.71 1.81 -8.24
N GLY A 213 -9.59 1.04 -7.16
CA GLY A 213 -8.49 1.16 -6.21
C GLY A 213 -8.89 0.77 -4.79
N PHE A 214 -8.16 1.29 -3.80
CA PHE A 214 -8.37 0.95 -2.38
C PHE A 214 -9.26 1.95 -1.63
N ASP A 215 -9.69 3.04 -2.25
CA ASP A 215 -10.54 4.04 -1.60
C ASP A 215 -11.97 3.54 -1.37
N GLY A 216 -12.62 4.05 -0.32
CA GLY A 216 -13.98 3.68 0.05
C GLY A 216 -15.04 4.09 -0.98
N ALA A 217 -14.73 5.06 -1.85
CA ALA A 217 -15.59 5.45 -2.97
C ALA A 217 -15.31 4.68 -4.27
N ALA A 218 -14.38 3.72 -4.26
CA ALA A 218 -14.08 2.91 -5.44
C ALA A 218 -15.21 1.91 -5.74
N SER A 219 -15.47 1.72 -7.03
CA SER A 219 -16.42 0.70 -7.53
C SER A 219 -15.89 -0.72 -7.34
N GLY A 220 -14.58 -0.88 -7.15
CA GLY A 220 -13.90 -2.13 -6.88
C GLY A 220 -12.38 -1.99 -6.98
N LEU A 221 -11.64 -3.07 -6.77
CA LEU A 221 -10.18 -3.07 -6.92
C LEU A 221 -9.74 -3.05 -8.39
N MET A 222 -10.53 -3.67 -9.26
CA MET A 222 -10.25 -3.88 -10.68
C MET A 222 -11.53 -3.71 -11.50
N PRO A 223 -11.43 -3.28 -12.76
CA PRO A 223 -12.53 -3.39 -13.71
C PRO A 223 -12.99 -4.84 -13.89
N PRO A 224 -14.25 -5.06 -14.30
CA PRO A 224 -14.70 -6.39 -14.70
C PRO A 224 -13.86 -6.91 -15.87
N LEU A 225 -13.39 -8.15 -15.76
CA LEU A 225 -12.64 -8.83 -16.81
C LEU A 225 -13.62 -9.29 -17.89
N GLU A 226 -13.39 -8.89 -19.15
CA GLU A 226 -14.11 -9.39 -20.34
C GLU A 226 -13.38 -10.55 -21.01
#